data_AF-A0AAV6V257-F1
#
_entry.id   AF-A0AAV6V257-F1
#
_cell.length_a   1.000
_cell.length_b   1.000
_cell.length_c   1.000
_cell.angle_alpha   90.00
_cell.angle_beta   90.00
_cell.angle_gamma   90.00
#
_symmetry.space_group_name_H-M   'P 1'
#
loop_
_entity.id
_entity.type
_entity.pdbx_description
1 polymer ?
#
loop_
_entity_poly.entity_id
_entity_poly.type
_entity_poly.pdbx_seq_one_letter_code
_entity_poly.pdbx_strand_id
1 'polypeptide(L)'
;MTSGNIIQDVDTGHADMIHDAQMDYYGIRLATCSSDKSVKIFDVRNGAQKMVATLKGHEAPVWQVAWAHPMFGVILASCSYDRKVIIWKETDGNWENIYEYNKHDSSVNSLCWAPNEFGLILACGSSDGSVSVLSSTGDGRWETKKIHNAHTIGCNAVSWAPVNAQLVCAGAENTGSNANLTMANTTKRFVTGGCDNLVKIWKYVDKEDTWCEEEKLEAHSNWVRDVAWAPSSHFGQSVIASCSQDKRVIIWTKTKQTPWTPKVLHTFDDVVWHVSWSVTGNVLAVSGGDNKVTLWKAVNDHQWVRLNDVNRGQEERKS
;
A
#
# COMPACT_ATOMS: atom_id res chain seq x y z
N MET A 1 20.34 20.69 -10.43
CA MET A 1 19.72 20.12 -11.63
C MET A 1 20.16 18.67 -11.72
N THR A 2 19.32 17.74 -11.27
CA THR A 2 19.56 16.31 -11.44
C THR A 2 18.34 15.78 -12.17
N SER A 3 18.44 15.74 -13.49
CA SER A 3 17.58 14.88 -14.31
C SER A 3 17.70 13.46 -13.75
N GLY A 4 16.57 12.80 -13.49
CA GLY A 4 16.58 11.40 -13.06
C GLY A 4 17.28 10.58 -14.14
N ASN A 5 18.45 10.04 -13.84
CA ASN A 5 19.13 9.12 -14.75
C ASN A 5 18.43 7.78 -14.66
N ILE A 6 18.04 7.22 -15.81
CA ILE A 6 17.59 5.83 -15.88
C ILE A 6 18.79 4.96 -15.50
N ILE A 7 18.64 4.20 -14.41
CA ILE A 7 19.69 3.31 -13.90
C ILE A 7 19.62 1.95 -14.61
N GLN A 8 18.41 1.47 -14.91
CA GLN A 8 18.18 0.19 -15.54
C GLN A 8 16.80 0.14 -16.20
N ASP A 9 16.72 -0.40 -17.41
CA ASP A 9 15.47 -0.76 -18.08
C ASP A 9 15.17 -2.24 -17.87
N VAL A 10 13.92 -2.54 -17.53
CA VAL A 10 13.44 -3.91 -17.33
C VAL A 10 12.42 -4.25 -18.41
N ASP A 11 12.70 -5.31 -19.17
CA ASP A 11 11.73 -5.85 -20.14
C ASP A 11 10.95 -6.94 -19.44
N THR A 12 9.70 -6.63 -19.12
CA THR A 12 8.83 -7.56 -18.39
C THR A 12 8.31 -8.68 -19.28
N GLY A 13 8.38 -8.53 -20.61
CA GLY A 13 7.84 -9.46 -21.59
C GLY A 13 6.35 -9.77 -21.42
N HIS A 14 5.59 -8.90 -20.74
CA HIS A 14 4.14 -9.05 -20.62
C HIS A 14 3.46 -8.86 -21.98
N ALA A 15 2.38 -9.60 -22.22
CA ALA A 15 1.66 -9.54 -23.50
C ALA A 15 0.64 -8.39 -23.57
N ASP A 16 0.40 -7.72 -22.45
CA ASP A 16 -0.62 -6.66 -22.30
C ASP A 16 -0.18 -5.65 -21.22
N MET A 17 -1.01 -4.64 -20.94
CA MET A 17 -0.75 -3.56 -19.99
C MET A 17 -0.26 -4.07 -18.63
N ILE A 18 0.73 -3.39 -18.08
CA ILE A 18 1.30 -3.65 -16.75
C ILE A 18 0.60 -2.70 -15.78
N HIS A 19 0.07 -3.22 -14.68
CA HIS A 19 -0.70 -2.43 -13.72
C HIS A 19 0.12 -2.04 -12.49
N ASP A 20 0.99 -2.93 -12.01
CA ASP A 20 1.83 -2.67 -10.85
C ASP A 20 3.19 -3.36 -10.97
N ALA A 21 4.16 -2.78 -10.27
CA ALA A 21 5.54 -3.23 -10.20
C ALA A 21 6.11 -2.91 -8.81
N GLN A 22 6.50 -3.93 -8.05
CA GLN A 22 7.00 -3.78 -6.69
C GLN A 22 8.33 -4.50 -6.49
N MET A 23 9.30 -3.77 -5.93
CA MET A 23 10.55 -4.34 -5.44
C MET A 23 10.32 -5.08 -4.11
N ASP A 24 11.08 -6.14 -3.87
CA ASP A 24 11.14 -6.79 -2.56
C ASP A 24 11.86 -5.91 -1.53
N TYR A 25 11.83 -6.33 -0.27
CA TYR A 25 12.42 -5.58 0.85
C TYR A 25 13.91 -5.28 0.66
N TYR A 26 14.65 -6.18 -0.01
CA TYR A 26 16.09 -6.04 -0.22
C TYR A 26 16.45 -5.32 -1.52
N GLY A 27 15.46 -5.01 -2.38
CA GLY A 27 15.70 -4.36 -3.66
C GLY A 27 16.43 -5.25 -4.67
N ILE A 28 16.30 -6.58 -4.55
CA ILE A 28 16.95 -7.56 -5.45
C ILE A 28 15.94 -8.34 -6.29
N ARG A 29 14.66 -8.35 -5.92
CA ARG A 29 13.60 -8.96 -6.72
C ARG A 29 12.56 -7.93 -7.11
N LEU A 30 12.11 -8.00 -8.35
CA LEU A 30 11.00 -7.22 -8.87
C LEU A 30 9.83 -8.17 -9.19
N ALA A 31 8.64 -7.85 -8.67
CA ALA A 31 7.39 -8.46 -9.09
C ALA A 31 6.62 -7.50 -9.99
N THR A 32 6.09 -7.99 -11.11
CA THR A 32 5.23 -7.21 -12.02
C THR A 32 3.94 -7.97 -12.29
N CYS A 33 2.84 -7.25 -12.50
CA CYS A 33 1.55 -7.86 -12.83
C CYS A 33 0.84 -7.15 -13.98
N SER A 34 0.00 -7.88 -14.71
CA SER A 34 -0.52 -7.44 -16.01
C SER A 34 -1.96 -7.89 -16.31
N SER A 35 -2.58 -7.21 -17.28
CA SER A 35 -3.79 -7.67 -17.98
C SER A 35 -3.66 -9.04 -18.62
N ASP A 36 -2.44 -9.52 -18.89
CA ASP A 36 -2.19 -10.87 -19.40
C ASP A 36 -2.42 -12.00 -18.38
N LYS A 37 -2.92 -11.64 -17.18
CA LYS A 37 -3.34 -12.54 -16.09
C LYS A 37 -2.17 -13.21 -15.37
N SER A 38 -0.95 -12.75 -15.61
CA SER A 38 0.26 -13.30 -14.99
C SER A 38 0.92 -12.31 -14.05
N VAL A 39 1.62 -12.88 -13.07
CA VAL A 39 2.62 -12.16 -12.27
C VAL A 39 3.98 -12.70 -12.65
N LYS A 40 4.95 -11.83 -12.91
CA LYS A 40 6.32 -12.22 -13.25
C LYS A 40 7.29 -11.73 -12.20
N ILE A 41 8.27 -12.57 -11.90
CA ILE A 41 9.30 -12.29 -10.91
C ILE A 41 10.65 -12.21 -11.61
N PHE A 42 11.40 -11.16 -11.32
CA PHE A 42 12.73 -10.91 -11.87
C PHE A 42 13.74 -10.80 -10.73
N ASP A 43 14.90 -11.41 -10.91
CA ASP A 43 16.10 -11.11 -10.11
C ASP A 43 16.79 -9.92 -10.79
N VAL A 44 16.98 -8.85 -10.02
CA VAL A 44 17.51 -7.56 -10.48
C VAL A 44 18.76 -7.26 -9.67
N ARG A 45 19.94 -7.54 -10.24
CA ARG A 45 21.23 -7.39 -9.56
C ARG A 45 22.24 -6.75 -10.50
N ASN A 46 22.95 -5.73 -10.01
CA ASN A 46 24.08 -5.12 -10.70
C ASN A 46 23.78 -4.71 -12.15
N GLY A 47 22.57 -4.18 -12.43
CA GLY A 47 22.16 -3.77 -13.78
C GLY A 47 21.74 -4.92 -14.71
N ALA A 48 21.81 -6.17 -14.26
CA ALA A 48 21.25 -7.32 -14.98
C ALA A 48 19.84 -7.62 -14.48
N GLN A 49 19.02 -8.14 -15.39
CA GLN A 49 17.68 -8.65 -15.10
C GLN A 49 17.57 -10.10 -15.58
N LYS A 50 16.92 -10.94 -14.79
CA LYS A 50 16.58 -12.30 -15.19
C LYS A 50 15.20 -12.65 -14.68
N MET A 51 14.29 -13.01 -15.58
CA MET A 51 13.00 -13.58 -15.17
C MET A 51 13.25 -14.93 -14.51
N VAL A 52 12.84 -15.06 -13.25
CA VAL A 52 13.02 -16.28 -12.44
C VAL A 52 11.72 -17.07 -12.29
N ALA A 53 10.56 -16.42 -12.42
CA ALA A 53 9.28 -17.11 -12.37
C ALA A 53 8.17 -16.39 -13.15
N THR A 54 7.19 -17.17 -13.60
CA THR A 54 5.90 -16.68 -14.10
C THR A 54 4.80 -17.39 -13.33
N LEU A 55 4.11 -16.64 -12.47
CA LEU A 55 3.03 -17.13 -11.62
C LEU A 55 1.72 -17.03 -12.41
N LYS A 56 1.04 -18.17 -12.55
CA LYS A 56 -0.24 -18.29 -13.25
C LYS A 56 -1.25 -18.92 -12.29
N GLY A 57 -2.43 -18.33 -12.23
CA GLY A 57 -3.52 -18.75 -11.34
C GLY A 57 -4.73 -17.81 -11.43
N HIS A 58 -4.49 -16.55 -11.77
CA HIS A 58 -5.55 -15.61 -12.07
C HIS A 58 -6.21 -15.86 -13.44
N GLU A 59 -7.50 -15.61 -13.52
CA GLU A 59 -8.34 -15.81 -14.71
C GLU A 59 -8.65 -14.49 -15.45
N ALA A 60 -8.26 -13.37 -14.87
CA ALA A 60 -8.50 -12.01 -15.35
C ALA A 60 -7.30 -11.08 -15.01
N PRO A 61 -7.30 -9.80 -15.45
CA PRO A 61 -6.24 -8.84 -15.18
C PRO A 61 -5.85 -8.75 -13.70
N VAL A 62 -4.54 -8.79 -13.44
CA VAL A 62 -3.98 -8.65 -12.09
C VAL A 62 -3.64 -7.18 -11.85
N TRP A 63 -4.21 -6.59 -10.80
CA TRP A 63 -4.14 -5.15 -10.56
C TRP A 63 -2.96 -4.74 -9.70
N GLN A 64 -2.66 -5.49 -8.64
CA GLN A 64 -1.63 -5.14 -7.67
C GLN A 64 -0.88 -6.38 -7.19
N VAL A 65 0.39 -6.19 -6.85
CA VAL A 65 1.22 -7.17 -6.15
C VAL A 65 1.79 -6.56 -4.87
N ALA A 66 2.00 -7.36 -3.83
CA ALA A 66 2.57 -6.87 -2.58
C ALA A 66 3.48 -7.92 -1.95
N TRP A 67 4.73 -7.54 -1.63
CA TRP A 67 5.68 -8.38 -0.91
C TRP A 67 5.41 -8.35 0.59
N ALA A 68 5.37 -9.53 1.22
CA ALA A 68 5.35 -9.62 2.68
C ALA A 68 6.74 -9.31 3.26
N HIS A 69 6.79 -9.02 4.56
CA HIS A 69 8.06 -8.81 5.24
C HIS A 69 8.91 -10.09 5.24
N PRO A 70 10.24 -10.02 4.97
CA PRO A 70 11.08 -11.21 4.79
C PRO A 70 11.19 -12.11 6.04
N MET A 71 10.78 -11.64 7.22
CA MET A 71 10.70 -12.47 8.43
C MET A 71 9.73 -13.66 8.28
N PHE A 72 8.76 -13.57 7.37
CA PHE A 72 7.80 -14.63 7.06
C PHE A 72 8.26 -15.52 5.88
N GLY A 73 9.47 -15.29 5.38
CA GLY A 73 9.98 -15.89 4.15
C GLY A 73 9.66 -15.06 2.90
N VAL A 74 9.86 -15.68 1.73
CA VAL A 74 9.61 -15.04 0.44
C VAL A 74 8.14 -15.26 0.07
N ILE A 75 7.29 -14.30 0.44
CA ILE A 75 5.85 -14.34 0.20
C ILE A 75 5.42 -13.12 -0.62
N LEU A 76 4.59 -13.36 -1.64
CA LEU A 76 3.97 -12.34 -2.48
C LEU A 76 2.46 -12.53 -2.49
N ALA A 77 1.70 -11.44 -2.40
CA ALA A 77 0.27 -11.45 -2.66
C ALA A 77 -0.03 -10.81 -4.03
N SER A 78 -1.05 -11.31 -4.72
CA SER A 78 -1.60 -10.68 -5.93
C SER A 78 -3.12 -10.61 -5.87
N CYS A 79 -3.70 -9.53 -6.41
CA CYS A 79 -5.14 -9.34 -6.52
C CYS A 79 -5.57 -9.08 -7.97
N SER A 80 -6.80 -9.47 -8.30
CA SER A 80 -7.26 -9.48 -9.69
C SER A 80 -8.74 -9.13 -9.84
N TYR A 81 -9.08 -8.76 -11.07
CA TYR A 81 -10.44 -8.61 -11.53
C TYR A 81 -11.28 -9.90 -11.41
N ASP A 82 -10.63 -11.06 -11.32
CA ASP A 82 -11.28 -12.36 -11.12
C ASP A 82 -11.82 -12.59 -9.70
N ARG A 83 -11.76 -11.55 -8.85
CA ARG A 83 -12.27 -11.52 -7.48
C ARG A 83 -11.43 -12.33 -6.49
N LYS A 84 -10.28 -12.84 -6.93
CA LYS A 84 -9.37 -13.62 -6.10
C LYS A 84 -8.21 -12.78 -5.57
N VAL A 85 -7.76 -13.14 -4.38
CA VAL A 85 -6.42 -12.84 -3.88
C VAL A 85 -5.66 -14.15 -3.81
N ILE A 86 -4.46 -14.19 -4.39
CA ILE A 86 -3.59 -15.35 -4.34
C ILE A 86 -2.34 -15.00 -3.54
N ILE A 87 -1.97 -15.88 -2.60
CA ILE A 87 -0.73 -15.78 -1.84
C ILE A 87 0.25 -16.82 -2.38
N TRP A 88 1.38 -16.34 -2.84
CA TRP A 88 2.47 -17.12 -3.41
C TRP A 88 3.61 -17.19 -2.42
N LYS A 89 4.24 -18.36 -2.31
CA LYS A 89 5.46 -18.55 -1.52
C LYS A 89 6.53 -19.16 -2.39
N GLU A 90 7.76 -18.70 -2.19
CA GLU A 90 8.94 -19.32 -2.80
C GLU A 90 9.72 -20.14 -1.77
N THR A 91 10.01 -21.39 -2.12
CA THR A 91 10.87 -22.30 -1.35
C THR A 91 11.86 -22.97 -2.31
N ASP A 92 13.15 -22.78 -2.09
CA ASP A 92 14.24 -23.36 -2.88
C ASP A 92 14.13 -23.12 -4.41
N GLY A 93 13.72 -21.91 -4.78
CA GLY A 93 13.52 -21.45 -6.16
C GLY A 93 12.16 -21.79 -6.75
N ASN A 94 11.34 -22.59 -6.06
CA ASN A 94 10.03 -23.01 -6.55
C ASN A 94 8.93 -22.14 -5.96
N TRP A 95 8.10 -21.59 -6.83
CA TRP A 95 6.94 -20.79 -6.45
C TRP A 95 5.69 -21.65 -6.40
N GLU A 96 4.99 -21.58 -5.28
CA GLU A 96 3.74 -22.28 -5.04
C GLU A 96 2.64 -21.31 -4.60
N ASN A 97 1.40 -21.63 -4.96
CA ASN A 97 0.23 -20.97 -4.40
C ASN A 97 -0.10 -21.64 -3.06
N ILE A 98 0.04 -20.89 -1.97
CA ILE A 98 -0.19 -21.39 -0.61
C ILE A 98 -1.59 -21.06 -0.08
N TYR A 99 -2.28 -20.11 -0.71
CA TYR A 99 -3.62 -19.70 -0.29
C TYR A 99 -4.34 -18.91 -1.38
N GLU A 100 -5.62 -19.25 -1.58
CA GLU A 100 -6.54 -18.48 -2.42
C GLU A 100 -7.71 -17.97 -1.58
N TYR A 101 -8.00 -16.68 -1.73
CA TYR A 101 -9.18 -16.05 -1.15
C TYR A 101 -10.11 -15.58 -2.27
N ASN A 102 -11.32 -16.13 -2.31
CA ASN A 102 -12.30 -15.93 -3.38
C ASN A 102 -13.71 -15.57 -2.87
N LYS A 103 -13.80 -14.96 -1.67
CA LYS A 103 -15.09 -14.57 -1.08
C LYS A 103 -15.52 -13.13 -1.41
N HIS A 104 -14.80 -12.44 -2.30
CA HIS A 104 -15.25 -11.15 -2.83
C HIS A 104 -16.21 -11.36 -3.99
N ASP A 105 -17.21 -10.49 -4.10
CA ASP A 105 -18.26 -10.59 -5.11
C ASP A 105 -17.92 -9.80 -6.40
N SER A 106 -16.84 -9.03 -6.36
CA SER A 106 -16.34 -8.20 -7.46
C SER A 106 -14.81 -8.06 -7.42
N SER A 107 -14.25 -7.31 -8.37
CA SER A 107 -12.81 -7.09 -8.57
C SER A 107 -12.10 -6.66 -7.28
N VAL A 108 -10.98 -7.31 -6.95
CA VAL A 108 -10.13 -6.90 -5.83
C VAL A 108 -9.08 -5.94 -6.36
N ASN A 109 -9.12 -4.69 -5.89
CA ASN A 109 -8.40 -3.58 -6.51
C ASN A 109 -7.07 -3.27 -5.82
N SER A 110 -6.95 -3.58 -4.53
CA SER A 110 -5.77 -3.20 -3.75
C SER A 110 -5.42 -4.19 -2.64
N LEU A 111 -4.12 -4.27 -2.35
CA LEU A 111 -3.48 -5.11 -1.35
C LEU A 111 -2.50 -4.29 -0.51
N CYS A 112 -2.48 -4.52 0.80
CA CYS A 112 -1.45 -3.98 1.68
C CYS A 112 -1.16 -4.95 2.82
N TRP A 113 0.10 -5.38 2.95
CA TRP A 113 0.56 -6.14 4.11
C TRP A 113 0.65 -5.25 5.34
N ALA A 114 0.24 -5.78 6.49
CA ALA A 114 0.36 -5.10 7.76
C ALA A 114 1.83 -5.01 8.19
N PRO A 115 2.16 -4.05 9.10
CA PRO A 115 3.44 -4.06 9.79
C PRO A 115 3.76 -5.42 10.40
N ASN A 116 5.02 -5.83 10.29
CA ASN A 116 5.48 -7.18 10.62
C ASN A 116 5.25 -7.52 12.11
N GLU A 117 5.17 -6.50 12.96
CA GLU A 117 4.92 -6.60 14.40
C GLU A 117 3.52 -7.11 14.72
N PHE A 118 2.57 -6.99 13.78
CA PHE A 118 1.23 -7.55 13.91
C PHE A 118 1.13 -9.01 13.44
N GLY A 119 2.18 -9.54 12.81
CA GLY A 119 2.18 -10.86 12.18
C GLY A 119 1.89 -10.81 10.67
N LEU A 120 1.68 -11.99 10.09
CA LEU A 120 1.38 -12.12 8.66
C LEU A 120 -0.08 -11.80 8.39
N ILE A 121 -0.37 -10.51 8.18
CA ILE A 121 -1.72 -9.99 7.95
C ILE A 121 -1.76 -9.18 6.65
N LEU A 122 -2.75 -9.45 5.81
CA LEU A 122 -2.99 -8.76 4.55
C LEU A 122 -4.37 -8.12 4.57
N ALA A 123 -4.47 -6.84 4.20
CA ALA A 123 -5.74 -6.19 3.91
C ALA A 123 -5.95 -6.14 2.39
N CYS A 124 -7.17 -6.40 1.95
CA CYS A 124 -7.56 -6.30 0.56
C CYS A 124 -8.87 -5.53 0.38
N GLY A 125 -8.88 -4.58 -0.54
CA GLY A 125 -10.03 -3.74 -0.89
C GLY A 125 -10.68 -4.20 -2.19
N SER A 126 -12.02 -4.29 -2.22
CA SER A 126 -12.77 -4.78 -3.37
C SER A 126 -13.83 -3.80 -3.87
N SER A 127 -14.11 -3.89 -5.16
CA SER A 127 -15.21 -3.21 -5.84
C SER A 127 -16.59 -3.65 -5.35
N ASP A 128 -16.69 -4.71 -4.54
CA ASP A 128 -17.94 -5.10 -3.87
C ASP A 128 -18.27 -4.21 -2.65
N GLY A 129 -17.43 -3.20 -2.38
CA GLY A 129 -17.59 -2.27 -1.27
C GLY A 129 -17.08 -2.79 0.06
N SER A 130 -16.57 -4.02 0.11
CA SER A 130 -16.01 -4.64 1.30
C SER A 130 -14.48 -4.57 1.34
N VAL A 131 -13.96 -4.73 2.55
CA VAL A 131 -12.53 -4.88 2.82
C VAL A 131 -12.36 -6.18 3.59
N SER A 132 -11.45 -7.03 3.16
CA SER A 132 -11.15 -8.27 3.86
C SER A 132 -9.75 -8.22 4.46
N VAL A 133 -9.63 -8.71 5.69
CA VAL A 133 -8.36 -8.84 6.41
C VAL A 133 -8.07 -10.31 6.58
N LEU A 134 -7.00 -10.77 5.93
CA LEU A 134 -6.51 -12.15 5.94
C LEU A 134 -5.35 -12.24 6.93
N SER A 135 -5.43 -13.13 7.92
CA SER A 135 -4.38 -13.32 8.93
C SER A 135 -3.91 -14.76 8.91
N SER A 136 -2.61 -15.00 8.99
CA SER A 136 -2.05 -16.35 9.09
C SER A 136 -1.21 -16.50 10.35
N THR A 137 -1.37 -17.64 11.01
CA THR A 137 -0.61 -18.06 12.18
C THR A 137 0.72 -18.75 11.84
N GLY A 138 1.06 -18.87 10.55
CA GLY A 138 2.31 -19.47 10.08
C GLY A 138 2.30 -21.00 9.97
N ASP A 139 1.23 -21.65 10.40
CA ASP A 139 0.96 -23.10 10.24
C ASP A 139 0.25 -23.44 8.92
N GLY A 140 0.17 -22.48 7.99
CA GLY A 140 -0.55 -22.61 6.72
C GLY A 140 -2.06 -22.36 6.83
N ARG A 141 -2.59 -22.08 8.03
CA ARG A 141 -3.99 -21.66 8.19
C ARG A 141 -4.13 -20.15 7.97
N TRP A 142 -5.26 -19.79 7.40
CA TRP A 142 -5.65 -18.42 7.12
C TRP A 142 -7.03 -18.15 7.69
N GLU A 143 -7.11 -17.16 8.55
CA GLU A 143 -8.33 -16.61 9.08
C GLU A 143 -8.72 -15.36 8.29
N THR A 144 -10.02 -15.12 8.15
CA THR A 144 -10.51 -13.96 7.40
C THR A 144 -11.55 -13.20 8.19
N LYS A 145 -11.41 -11.87 8.19
CA LYS A 145 -12.42 -10.94 8.67
C LYS A 145 -12.86 -10.04 7.52
N LYS A 146 -14.11 -10.18 7.10
CA LYS A 146 -14.69 -9.37 6.02
C LYS A 146 -15.51 -8.22 6.62
N ILE A 147 -15.10 -7.00 6.32
CA ILE A 147 -15.78 -5.76 6.68
C ILE A 147 -16.72 -5.43 5.52
N HIS A 148 -18.00 -5.72 5.72
CA HIS A 148 -19.02 -5.42 4.73
C HIS A 148 -19.36 -3.93 4.73
N ASN A 149 -19.69 -3.39 3.56
CA ASN A 149 -20.09 -1.99 3.40
C ASN A 149 -19.04 -1.00 3.96
N ALA A 150 -17.75 -1.30 3.75
CA ALA A 150 -16.67 -0.37 4.07
C ALA A 150 -16.85 0.92 3.25
N HIS A 151 -17.17 0.76 1.96
CA HIS A 151 -17.58 1.84 1.06
C HIS A 151 -18.85 1.43 0.33
N THR A 152 -19.77 2.38 0.12
CA THR A 152 -21.12 2.07 -0.39
C THR A 152 -21.14 1.58 -1.84
N ILE A 153 -20.17 2.04 -2.65
CA ILE A 153 -20.08 1.73 -4.08
C ILE A 153 -18.94 0.74 -4.37
N GLY A 154 -17.79 0.90 -3.71
CA GLY A 154 -16.59 0.11 -3.97
C GLY A 154 -15.38 0.66 -3.23
N CYS A 155 -14.46 -0.22 -2.86
CA CYS A 155 -13.18 0.13 -2.25
C CYS A 155 -12.06 0.02 -3.31
N ASN A 156 -11.34 1.11 -3.54
CA ASN A 156 -10.27 1.15 -4.54
C ASN A 156 -8.90 0.90 -3.94
N ALA A 157 -8.66 1.38 -2.72
CA ALA A 157 -7.33 1.35 -2.12
C ALA A 157 -7.38 1.10 -0.62
N VAL A 158 -6.33 0.44 -0.12
CA VAL A 158 -6.11 0.17 1.30
C VAL A 158 -4.65 0.38 1.66
N SER A 159 -4.39 0.99 2.82
CA SER A 159 -3.03 1.19 3.32
C SER A 159 -2.97 1.07 4.83
N TRP A 160 -2.04 0.27 5.34
CA TRP A 160 -1.87 0.07 6.78
C TRP A 160 -1.21 1.27 7.45
N ALA A 161 -1.70 1.60 8.65
CA ALA A 161 -0.99 2.53 9.52
C ALA A 161 0.27 1.86 10.09
N PRO A 162 1.36 2.62 10.30
CA PRO A 162 2.53 2.10 10.98
C PRO A 162 2.21 1.76 12.44
N VAL A 163 3.07 0.95 13.06
CA VAL A 163 2.95 0.61 14.47
C VAL A 163 3.20 1.85 15.31
N ASN A 164 2.12 2.37 15.91
CA ASN A 164 2.22 3.39 16.95
C ASN A 164 2.60 2.72 18.28
N ALA A 165 3.85 2.29 18.39
CA ALA A 165 4.39 1.77 19.64
C ALA A 165 4.49 2.90 20.67
N GLN A 166 3.68 2.81 21.74
CA GLN A 166 3.96 3.56 22.97
C GLN A 166 4.78 2.65 23.88
N LEU A 167 6.00 3.10 24.22
CA LEU A 167 6.74 2.50 25.32
C LEU A 167 6.01 2.86 26.61
N VAL A 168 5.60 1.86 27.39
CA VAL A 168 5.08 2.08 28.74
C VAL A 168 6.07 1.48 29.72
N CYS A 169 6.45 2.28 30.72
CA CYS A 169 7.19 1.76 31.87
C CYS A 169 6.23 0.88 32.67
N ALA A 170 6.42 -0.44 32.65
CA ALA A 170 5.76 -1.31 33.60
C ALA A 170 6.38 -1.06 34.99
N GLY A 171 5.62 -0.41 35.88
CA GLY A 171 5.99 -0.20 37.27
C GLY A 171 6.77 1.09 37.55
N ALA A 172 6.08 2.21 37.67
CA ALA A 172 6.58 3.40 38.36
C ALA A 172 5.81 3.61 39.66
N GLU A 173 5.90 2.63 40.56
CA GLU A 173 5.69 2.85 41.99
C GLU A 173 7.02 2.52 42.68
N ASN A 174 7.76 3.57 43.03
CA ASN A 174 8.94 3.63 43.90
C ASN A 174 9.55 2.28 44.32
N THR A 175 10.58 1.81 43.59
CA THR A 175 11.79 1.16 44.15
C THR A 175 12.75 0.83 43.00
N GLY A 176 14.03 1.15 43.17
CA GLY A 176 15.04 1.11 42.11
C GLY A 176 15.34 -0.29 41.57
N SER A 177 14.56 -0.75 40.59
CA SER A 177 14.82 -1.97 39.85
C SER A 177 14.52 -1.79 38.35
N ASN A 178 15.31 -2.45 37.51
CA ASN A 178 15.39 -2.29 36.06
C ASN A 178 14.01 -2.20 35.38
N ALA A 179 13.69 -1.04 34.83
CA ALA A 179 12.48 -0.82 34.05
C ALA A 179 12.54 -1.65 32.76
N ASN A 180 11.85 -2.79 32.74
CA ASN A 180 11.53 -3.49 31.49
C ASN A 180 10.47 -2.68 30.76
N LEU A 181 10.89 -1.94 29.74
CA LEU A 181 9.99 -1.27 28.80
C LEU A 181 9.22 -2.35 28.03
N THR A 182 7.90 -2.43 28.23
CA THR A 182 7.03 -3.29 27.42
C THR A 182 6.36 -2.43 26.35
N MET A 183 6.27 -2.96 25.13
CA MET A 183 5.45 -2.36 24.08
C MET A 183 3.99 -2.43 24.52
N ALA A 184 3.41 -1.30 24.93
CA ALA A 184 2.02 -1.28 25.33
C ALA A 184 1.12 -0.90 24.16
N ASN A 185 0.11 -1.75 23.98
CA ASN A 185 -1.13 -1.50 23.25
C ASN A 185 -0.96 -0.90 21.84
N THR A 186 -0.34 -1.66 20.94
CA THR A 186 -0.28 -1.32 19.52
C THR A 186 -1.65 -1.59 18.88
N THR A 187 -2.43 -0.53 18.69
CA THR A 187 -3.72 -0.63 17.98
C THR A 187 -3.49 -0.78 16.48
N LYS A 188 -4.04 -1.85 15.89
CA LYS A 188 -4.04 -2.06 14.43
C LYS A 188 -5.00 -1.06 13.76
N ARG A 189 -4.50 -0.34 12.77
CA ARG A 189 -5.29 0.61 11.96
C ARG A 189 -4.91 0.51 10.49
N PHE A 190 -5.86 0.80 9.63
CA PHE A 190 -5.59 1.03 8.21
C PHE A 190 -6.57 2.08 7.66
N VAL A 191 -6.21 2.67 6.54
CA VAL A 191 -7.03 3.63 5.80
C VAL A 191 -7.53 2.99 4.51
N THR A 192 -8.75 3.36 4.10
CA THR A 192 -9.35 2.94 2.84
C THR A 192 -9.83 4.14 2.05
N GLY A 193 -9.76 4.04 0.72
CA GLY A 193 -10.32 5.00 -0.22
C GLY A 193 -11.34 4.33 -1.14
N GLY A 194 -12.50 4.96 -1.33
CA GLY A 194 -13.59 4.35 -2.10
C GLY A 194 -14.19 5.22 -3.20
N CYS A 195 -15.09 4.58 -3.96
CA CYS A 195 -15.90 5.21 -5.01
C CYS A 195 -17.02 6.10 -4.47
N ASP A 196 -17.18 6.20 -3.15
CA ASP A 196 -18.11 7.13 -2.48
C ASP A 196 -17.46 8.47 -2.12
N ASN A 197 -16.26 8.74 -2.66
CA ASN A 197 -15.46 9.95 -2.45
C ASN A 197 -14.90 10.10 -1.02
N LEU A 198 -15.03 9.05 -0.20
CA LEU A 198 -14.62 9.07 1.19
C LEU A 198 -13.25 8.42 1.37
N VAL A 199 -12.53 8.94 2.35
CA VAL A 199 -11.40 8.25 2.98
C VAL A 199 -11.85 7.85 4.38
N LYS A 200 -11.68 6.58 4.74
CA LYS A 200 -12.12 6.05 6.04
C LYS A 200 -10.97 5.40 6.77
N ILE A 201 -10.95 5.56 8.09
CA ILE A 201 -9.95 4.92 8.94
C ILE A 201 -10.64 3.85 9.77
N TRP A 202 -10.05 2.66 9.75
CA TRP A 202 -10.54 1.50 10.45
C TRP A 202 -9.61 1.19 11.62
N LYS A 203 -10.21 0.88 12.76
CA LYS A 203 -9.50 0.48 13.97
C LYS A 203 -9.95 -0.91 14.38
N TYR A 204 -8.98 -1.74 14.73
CA TYR A 204 -9.26 -3.03 15.32
C TYR A 204 -9.58 -2.88 16.80
N VAL A 205 -10.64 -3.56 17.25
CA VAL A 205 -11.07 -3.59 18.65
C VAL A 205 -10.85 -5.01 19.19
N ASP A 206 -9.75 -5.20 19.93
CA ASP A 206 -9.35 -6.54 20.41
C ASP A 206 -10.41 -7.22 21.28
N LYS A 207 -11.20 -6.45 22.04
CA LYS A 207 -12.26 -6.98 22.91
C LYS A 207 -13.41 -7.64 22.14
N GLU A 208 -13.76 -7.06 21.00
CA GLU A 208 -14.91 -7.47 20.17
C GLU A 208 -14.46 -8.28 18.95
N ASP A 209 -13.15 -8.48 18.80
CA ASP A 209 -12.55 -9.21 17.69
C ASP A 209 -12.97 -8.67 16.31
N THR A 210 -13.25 -7.36 16.22
CA THR A 210 -13.86 -6.73 15.05
C THR A 210 -13.18 -5.42 14.64
N TRP A 211 -13.46 -5.00 13.41
CA TRP A 211 -13.02 -3.72 12.86
C TRP A 211 -14.16 -2.71 12.95
N CYS A 212 -13.87 -1.53 13.50
CA CYS A 212 -14.81 -0.41 13.53
C CYS A 212 -14.29 0.76 12.69
N GLU A 213 -15.22 1.51 12.11
CA GLU A 213 -14.94 2.81 11.49
C GLU A 213 -14.59 3.80 12.62
N GLU A 214 -13.34 4.26 12.65
CA GLU A 214 -12.84 5.23 13.64
C GLU A 214 -13.08 6.66 13.18
N GLU A 215 -12.83 6.93 11.89
CA GLU A 215 -12.93 8.27 11.31
C GLU A 215 -13.46 8.21 9.89
N LYS A 216 -14.26 9.22 9.53
CA LYS A 216 -14.79 9.44 8.19
C LYS A 216 -14.27 10.79 7.68
N LEU A 217 -13.40 10.74 6.70
CA LEU A 217 -12.69 11.90 6.16
C LEU A 217 -13.32 12.32 4.83
N GLU A 218 -13.91 13.52 4.81
CA GLU A 218 -14.67 14.05 3.66
C GLU A 218 -13.96 15.29 3.10
N ALA A 219 -13.44 15.20 1.88
CA ALA A 219 -12.84 16.35 1.18
C ALA A 219 -12.79 16.18 -0.35
N HIS A 220 -12.66 14.94 -0.83
CA HIS A 220 -12.70 14.65 -2.26
C HIS A 220 -14.11 14.79 -2.83
N SER A 221 -14.19 15.21 -4.09
CA SER A 221 -15.47 15.40 -4.79
C SER A 221 -15.74 14.33 -5.84
N ASN A 222 -14.84 13.35 -5.98
CA ASN A 222 -14.94 12.21 -6.88
C ASN A 222 -14.17 11.02 -6.28
N TRP A 223 -14.20 9.88 -6.96
CA TRP A 223 -13.67 8.60 -6.48
C TRP A 223 -12.24 8.74 -6.00
N VAL A 224 -11.97 8.25 -4.79
CA VAL A 224 -10.61 8.14 -4.27
C VAL A 224 -9.96 6.95 -4.98
N ARG A 225 -8.84 7.20 -5.66
CA ARG A 225 -8.14 6.19 -6.45
C ARG A 225 -7.08 5.46 -5.64
N ASP A 226 -6.38 6.19 -4.77
CA ASP A 226 -5.36 5.60 -3.91
C ASP A 226 -5.26 6.34 -2.57
N VAL A 227 -4.80 5.61 -1.56
CA VAL A 227 -4.53 6.11 -0.21
C VAL A 227 -3.22 5.52 0.30
N ALA A 228 -2.39 6.34 0.93
CA ALA A 228 -1.13 5.91 1.49
C ALA A 228 -0.92 6.52 2.87
N TRP A 229 -0.79 5.69 3.90
CA TRP A 229 -0.40 6.12 5.24
C TRP A 229 1.12 6.27 5.30
N ALA A 230 1.60 7.41 5.82
CA ALA A 230 3.04 7.63 5.95
C ALA A 230 3.66 6.62 6.95
N PRO A 231 4.76 5.93 6.58
CA PRO A 231 5.35 4.87 7.40
C PRO A 231 5.99 5.38 8.69
N SER A 232 6.38 6.66 8.74
CA SER A 232 6.99 7.27 9.92
C SER A 232 6.11 8.40 10.45
N SER A 233 5.87 8.39 11.76
CA SER A 233 5.21 9.48 12.48
C SER A 233 6.15 10.68 12.58
N HIS A 234 6.18 11.53 11.55
CA HIS A 234 6.93 12.78 11.58
C HIS A 234 6.43 13.66 12.73
N PHE A 235 7.32 14.00 13.67
CA PHE A 235 7.04 14.94 14.76
C PHE A 235 5.81 14.59 15.62
N GLY A 236 5.52 13.30 15.79
CA GLY A 236 4.34 12.85 16.56
C GLY A 236 2.99 13.09 15.86
N GLN A 237 3.03 13.33 14.55
CA GLN A 237 1.85 13.47 13.69
C GLN A 237 1.67 12.21 12.83
N SER A 238 0.42 11.82 12.62
CA SER A 238 0.04 10.83 11.60
C SER A 238 -0.32 11.56 10.32
N VAL A 239 0.20 11.07 9.19
CA VAL A 239 -0.01 11.68 7.88
C VAL A 239 -0.55 10.63 6.92
N ILE A 240 -1.58 10.97 6.17
CA ILE A 240 -2.13 10.16 5.09
C ILE A 240 -2.14 11.02 3.83
N ALA A 241 -1.77 10.44 2.70
CA ALA A 241 -2.02 11.02 1.38
C ALA A 241 -3.18 10.28 0.73
N SER A 242 -4.10 11.00 0.10
CA SER A 242 -5.12 10.43 -0.78
C SER A 242 -5.13 11.14 -2.12
N CYS A 243 -5.40 10.39 -3.18
CA CYS A 243 -5.58 10.94 -4.50
C CYS A 243 -6.90 10.52 -5.13
N SER A 244 -7.41 11.35 -6.03
CA SER A 244 -8.75 11.17 -6.57
C SER A 244 -8.85 11.54 -8.04
N GLN A 245 -9.93 11.06 -8.65
CA GLN A 245 -10.39 11.47 -9.97
C GLN A 245 -10.82 12.94 -10.02
N ASP A 246 -10.97 13.62 -8.89
CA ASP A 246 -11.13 15.07 -8.81
C ASP A 246 -9.85 15.86 -9.11
N LYS A 247 -8.77 15.15 -9.50
CA LYS A 247 -7.45 15.69 -9.85
C LYS A 247 -6.68 16.29 -8.68
N ARG A 248 -7.14 16.09 -7.44
CA ARG A 248 -6.49 16.62 -6.25
C ARG A 248 -5.76 15.51 -5.51
N VAL A 249 -4.62 15.88 -4.93
CA VAL A 249 -3.99 15.12 -3.85
C VAL A 249 -4.23 15.87 -2.55
N ILE A 250 -4.72 15.16 -1.54
CA ILE A 250 -4.99 15.71 -0.22
C ILE A 250 -4.08 15.03 0.79
N ILE A 251 -3.44 15.85 1.62
CA ILE A 251 -2.67 15.40 2.78
C ILE A 251 -3.55 15.60 4.01
N TRP A 252 -3.78 14.52 4.72
CA TRP A 252 -4.49 14.50 5.98
C TRP A 252 -3.46 14.43 7.10
N THR A 253 -3.56 15.35 8.05
CA THR A 253 -2.67 15.38 9.21
C THR A 253 -3.47 15.26 10.50
N LYS A 254 -3.02 14.40 11.42
CA LYS A 254 -3.57 14.30 12.78
C LYS A 254 -2.44 14.35 13.79
N THR A 255 -2.60 15.18 14.80
CA THR A 255 -1.70 15.23 15.95
C THR A 255 -2.39 14.63 17.17
N LYS A 256 -1.70 14.53 18.31
CA LYS A 256 -2.36 14.10 19.56
C LYS A 256 -3.42 15.09 20.03
N GLN A 257 -3.26 16.38 19.71
CA GLN A 257 -4.17 17.44 20.16
C GLN A 257 -5.23 17.82 19.12
N THR A 258 -4.99 17.57 17.83
CA THR A 258 -5.85 18.02 16.74
C THR A 258 -6.51 16.85 16.01
N PRO A 259 -7.78 16.98 15.59
CA PRO A 259 -8.41 16.00 14.71
C PRO A 259 -7.72 15.97 13.34
N TRP A 260 -8.13 15.03 12.49
CA TRP A 260 -7.69 14.97 11.10
C TRP A 260 -8.06 16.25 10.36
N THR A 261 -7.06 16.90 9.76
CA THR A 261 -7.25 18.11 8.95
C THR A 261 -6.85 17.83 7.50
N PRO A 262 -7.74 18.09 6.52
CA PRO A 262 -7.39 18.00 5.10
C PRO A 262 -6.61 19.22 4.64
N LYS A 263 -5.61 19.00 3.82
CA LYS A 263 -4.93 20.05 3.07
C LYS A 263 -4.69 19.61 1.63
N VAL A 264 -5.15 20.41 0.68
CA VAL A 264 -4.86 20.17 -0.74
C VAL A 264 -3.36 20.39 -0.96
N LEU A 265 -2.67 19.35 -1.41
CA LEU A 265 -1.26 19.40 -1.81
C LEU A 265 -1.13 20.15 -3.13
N HIS A 266 -1.86 19.66 -4.13
CA HIS A 266 -1.83 20.15 -5.49
C HIS A 266 -3.07 19.67 -6.25
N THR A 267 -3.47 20.46 -7.25
CA THR A 267 -4.49 20.09 -8.23
C THR A 267 -3.79 19.89 -9.57
N PHE A 268 -3.86 18.69 -10.11
CA PHE A 268 -3.25 18.28 -11.37
C PHE A 268 -4.18 18.56 -12.55
N ASP A 269 -3.63 18.54 -13.76
CA ASP A 269 -4.40 18.75 -14.99
C ASP A 269 -5.26 17.52 -15.35
N ASP A 270 -4.90 16.34 -14.83
CA ASP A 270 -5.59 15.07 -15.07
C ASP A 270 -5.78 14.26 -13.77
N VAL A 271 -6.48 13.13 -13.88
CA VAL A 271 -6.75 12.19 -12.80
C VAL A 271 -5.45 11.72 -12.14
N VAL A 272 -5.47 11.61 -10.81
CA VAL A 272 -4.33 11.07 -10.06
C VAL A 272 -4.62 9.63 -9.68
N TRP A 273 -3.73 8.72 -10.07
CA TRP A 273 -3.94 7.28 -9.96
C TRP A 273 -3.32 6.67 -8.70
N HIS A 274 -2.06 7.01 -8.39
CA HIS A 274 -1.37 6.44 -7.22
C HIS A 274 -0.58 7.47 -6.42
N VAL A 275 -0.49 7.21 -5.13
CA VAL A 275 0.34 7.96 -4.17
C VAL A 275 1.18 6.99 -3.35
N SER A 276 2.48 7.28 -3.21
CA SER A 276 3.37 6.41 -2.44
C SER A 276 4.40 7.20 -1.64
N TRP A 277 4.54 6.84 -0.38
CA TRP A 277 5.51 7.44 0.52
C TRP A 277 6.88 6.78 0.37
N SER A 278 7.93 7.59 0.41
CA SER A 278 9.27 7.10 0.73
C SER A 278 9.27 6.35 2.07
N VAL A 279 10.22 5.42 2.25
CA VAL A 279 10.39 4.66 3.50
C VAL A 279 10.59 5.57 4.72
N THR A 280 11.22 6.73 4.52
CA THR A 280 11.41 7.78 5.53
C THR A 280 10.20 8.69 5.73
N GLY A 281 9.12 8.49 4.97
CA GLY A 281 7.86 9.25 5.02
C GLY A 281 7.95 10.73 4.67
N ASN A 282 9.09 11.22 4.18
CA ASN A 282 9.34 12.65 3.95
C ASN A 282 9.15 13.08 2.49
N VAL A 283 9.20 12.14 1.55
CA VAL A 283 8.92 12.34 0.13
C VAL A 283 7.69 11.54 -0.27
N LEU A 284 6.80 12.17 -1.03
CA LEU A 284 5.62 11.57 -1.64
C LEU A 284 5.79 11.54 -3.16
N ALA A 285 5.66 10.36 -3.75
CA ALA A 285 5.52 10.19 -5.19
C ALA A 285 4.04 10.19 -5.58
N VAL A 286 3.70 10.89 -6.66
CA VAL A 286 2.35 11.01 -7.18
C VAL A 286 2.37 10.69 -8.67
N SER A 287 1.52 9.76 -9.11
CA SER A 287 1.36 9.41 -10.52
C SER A 287 0.00 9.88 -11.06
N GLY A 288 0.04 10.56 -12.21
CA GLY A 288 -1.15 11.12 -12.87
C GLY A 288 -1.47 10.46 -14.22
N GLY A 289 -2.66 10.74 -14.74
CA GLY A 289 -3.09 10.39 -16.10
C GLY A 289 -2.33 11.15 -17.19
N ASP A 290 -1.56 12.18 -16.80
CA ASP A 290 -0.62 12.90 -17.65
C ASP A 290 0.65 12.08 -17.99
N ASN A 291 0.71 10.80 -17.56
CA ASN A 291 1.83 9.88 -17.71
C ASN A 291 3.13 10.38 -17.04
N LYS A 292 3.01 11.23 -16.01
CA LYS A 292 4.15 11.72 -15.24
C LYS A 292 4.11 11.22 -13.81
N VAL A 293 5.31 11.08 -13.24
CA VAL A 293 5.50 10.90 -11.80
C VAL A 293 6.13 12.16 -11.24
N THR A 294 5.45 12.77 -10.29
CA THR A 294 5.90 13.97 -9.59
C THR A 294 6.31 13.61 -8.17
N LEU A 295 7.41 14.20 -7.69
CA LEU A 295 7.89 13.98 -6.34
C LEU A 295 7.66 15.23 -5.50
N TRP A 296 7.22 15.06 -4.26
CA TRP A 296 6.87 16.16 -3.36
C TRP A 296 7.55 15.94 -2.02
N LYS A 297 8.15 17.00 -1.47
CA LYS A 297 8.80 16.97 -0.16
C LYS A 297 8.21 18.04 0.73
N ALA A 298 7.90 17.67 1.97
CA ALA A 298 7.55 18.64 3.01
C ALA A 298 8.82 19.41 3.39
N VAL A 299 8.76 20.75 3.27
CA VAL A 299 9.82 21.63 3.74
C VAL A 299 9.57 21.95 5.22
N ASN A 300 8.34 22.36 5.54
CA ASN A 300 7.83 22.63 6.90
C ASN A 300 6.39 22.07 7.01
N ASP A 301 5.81 22.06 8.22
CA ASP A 301 4.43 21.58 8.52
C ASP A 301 3.33 22.10 7.57
N HIS A 302 3.58 23.21 6.88
CA HIS A 302 2.62 23.86 6.00
C HIS A 302 3.11 24.10 4.57
N GLN A 303 4.24 23.56 4.14
CA GLN A 303 4.70 23.78 2.75
C GLN A 303 5.29 22.52 2.15
N TRP A 304 4.74 22.16 0.99
CA TRP A 304 5.22 21.08 0.15
C TRP A 304 5.81 21.66 -1.12
N VAL A 305 6.96 21.16 -1.52
CA VAL A 305 7.66 21.60 -2.73
C VAL A 305 7.79 20.41 -3.66
N ARG A 306 7.45 20.62 -4.94
CA ARG A 306 7.68 19.65 -6.01
C ARG A 306 9.18 19.56 -6.28
N LEU A 307 9.73 18.37 -6.09
CA LEU A 307 11.05 18.00 -6.57
C LEU A 307 10.86 17.65 -8.07
N ASN A 308 11.53 18.39 -8.96
CA ASN A 308 11.30 18.42 -10.41
C ASN A 308 10.95 17.07 -11.10
N ASP A 309 10.19 17.18 -12.20
CA ASP A 309 9.65 16.08 -12.99
C ASP A 309 10.68 15.05 -13.44
N VAL A 310 10.37 13.77 -13.19
CA VAL A 310 11.01 12.64 -13.88
C VAL A 310 10.38 12.57 -15.27
N ASN A 311 10.90 13.34 -16.23
CA ASN A 311 10.48 13.22 -17.63
C ASN A 311 10.96 11.87 -18.18
N ARG A 312 10.03 10.99 -18.56
CA ARG A 312 10.33 9.87 -19.48
C ARG A 312 10.89 10.48 -20.77
N GLY A 313 12.11 10.10 -21.13
CA GLY A 313 12.72 10.50 -22.39
C GLY A 313 11.87 10.02 -23.56
N GLN A 314 11.14 10.93 -24.21
CA GLN A 314 10.71 10.73 -25.58
C GLN A 314 11.95 10.94 -26.45
N GLU A 315 12.68 9.87 -26.74
CA GLU A 315 13.59 9.87 -27.89
C GLU A 315 12.73 9.91 -29.15
N GLU A 316 12.72 11.07 -29.80
CA GLU A 316 12.29 11.23 -31.18
C GLU A 316 13.04 10.21 -32.05
N ARG A 317 12.36 9.16 -32.50
CA ARG A 317 12.79 8.41 -33.69
C ARG A 317 12.73 9.36 -34.88
N LYS A 318 13.85 10.01 -35.19
CA LYS A 318 14.06 10.63 -36.51
C LYS A 318 14.51 9.54 -37.48
N SER A 319 13.63 9.32 -38.47
CA SER A 319 13.79 8.72 -39.80
C SER A 319 14.75 7.54 -39.97
#